data_AF-A0A925UH83-F1
#
_entry.id   AF-A0A925UH83-F1
#
_cell.length_a   1.000
_cell.length_b   1.000
_cell.length_c   1.000
_cell.angle_alpha   90.00
_cell.angle_beta   90.00
_cell.angle_gamma   90.00
#
_symmetry.space_group_name_H-M   'P 1'
#
loop_
_entity.id
_entity.type
_entity.pdbx_description
1 polymer ?
#
loop_
_entity_poly.entity_id
_entity_poly.type
_entity_poly.pdbx_seq_one_letter_code
_entity_poly.pdbx_strand_id
1 'polypeptide(L)'
;AARDLLACGVLLHHLLTGQPALDQPDTALVIGRIAPLGRELVRLPWSTPLPVPEALRAIANRCTSGQERLRYQSTRTLLGALTGWLEAQAEEGGGPIALLLDRLRTVGHLPALPGLAARVAKVTSLESQRTDEIADQVLADMALSFELLRTLNSAQVQGTQIQGNGPVLTLRRIISLIGVNGVRLAANTLRPWPGPLSPSQAAALQLTLDRVRLAGHTAQALRPAGYDAQVVYLIAVLQNLGRLMLRYHFADEAEQIEQLTKPSPREAGEPDQPGLSEEAAAFAVLGIDIESLGAAVARQWGLGDDVMHMARRLPPEAPVRKPDADAEMLRLTASAANDAVDAVSTLAGPRALSALGQIAQRYARALGISARDLGDGLQAARELLRKGTALPAARRGDTAAMELDAAGPGIEPTPAAG
;
A
#
# COMPACT_ATOMS: atom_id res chain seq x y z
N ALA A 1 -8.59 -26.78 26.83
CA ALA A 1 -8.26 -25.85 25.73
C ALA A 1 -8.20 -24.39 26.18
N ALA A 2 -9.32 -23.72 26.48
CA ALA A 2 -9.30 -22.29 26.86
C ALA A 2 -8.50 -22.00 28.14
N ARG A 3 -8.60 -22.88 29.14
CA ARG A 3 -7.81 -22.80 30.38
C ARG A 3 -6.30 -22.97 30.13
N ASP A 4 -5.92 -23.87 29.24
CA ASP A 4 -4.51 -24.14 28.91
C ASP A 4 -3.88 -22.95 28.17
N LEU A 5 -4.63 -22.30 27.28
CA LEU A 5 -4.22 -21.05 26.62
C LEU A 5 -4.01 -19.92 27.62
N LEU A 6 -4.89 -19.80 28.62
CA LEU A 6 -4.72 -18.83 29.70
C LEU A 6 -3.46 -19.13 30.52
N ALA A 7 -3.23 -20.40 30.84
CA ALA A 7 -2.03 -20.85 31.54
C ALA A 7 -0.76 -20.51 30.74
N CYS A 8 -0.74 -20.77 29.42
CA CYS A 8 0.35 -20.35 28.55
C CYS A 8 0.58 -18.84 28.59
N GLY A 9 -0.49 -18.03 28.62
CA GLY A 9 -0.39 -16.57 28.75
C GLY A 9 0.22 -16.12 30.07
N VAL A 10 -0.19 -16.71 31.18
CA VAL A 10 0.34 -16.41 32.53
C VAL A 10 1.81 -16.84 32.64
N LEU A 11 2.16 -18.00 32.10
CA LEU A 11 3.55 -18.47 32.05
C LEU A 11 4.41 -17.57 31.15
N LEU A 12 3.91 -17.18 29.98
CA LEU A 12 4.61 -16.26 29.08
C LEU A 12 4.82 -14.89 29.73
N HIS A 13 3.84 -14.38 30.50
CA HIS A 13 4.02 -13.18 31.32
C HIS A 13 5.19 -13.37 32.29
N HIS A 14 5.20 -14.46 33.06
CA HIS A 14 6.26 -14.75 34.03
C HIS A 14 7.65 -14.83 33.38
N LEU A 15 7.76 -15.49 32.23
CA LEU A 15 9.01 -15.61 31.47
C LEU A 15 9.55 -14.24 31.01
N LEU A 16 8.66 -13.33 30.60
CA LEU A 16 9.03 -12.02 30.06
C LEU A 16 9.31 -10.97 31.13
N THR A 17 8.66 -11.07 32.30
CA THR A 17 8.85 -10.11 33.41
C THR A 17 9.83 -10.60 34.45
N GLY A 18 10.11 -11.91 34.52
CA GLY A 18 10.87 -12.55 35.59
C GLY A 18 10.14 -12.55 36.95
N GLN A 19 8.85 -12.17 36.98
CA GLN A 19 8.04 -12.06 38.20
C GLN A 19 6.69 -12.75 37.99
N PRO A 20 6.13 -13.42 39.01
CA PRO A 20 4.83 -14.06 38.88
C PRO A 20 3.73 -13.01 38.66
N ALA A 21 2.75 -13.32 37.82
CA ALA A 21 1.61 -12.44 37.63
C ALA A 21 0.80 -12.30 38.95
N LEU A 22 0.38 -11.09 39.29
CA LEU A 22 -0.40 -10.78 40.51
C LEU A 22 0.31 -11.21 41.81
N ASP A 23 1.65 -11.25 41.80
CA ASP A 23 2.49 -11.73 42.92
C ASP A 23 2.11 -13.15 43.38
N GLN A 24 1.53 -13.96 42.49
CA GLN A 24 1.03 -15.28 42.79
C GLN A 24 1.75 -16.34 41.93
N PRO A 25 2.66 -17.15 42.50
CA PRO A 25 3.40 -18.16 41.73
C PRO A 25 2.52 -19.30 41.20
N ASP A 26 1.38 -19.57 41.83
CA ASP A 26 0.45 -20.59 41.35
C ASP A 26 -0.39 -20.08 40.17
N THR A 27 -0.09 -20.59 38.99
CA THR A 27 -0.78 -20.26 37.73
C THR A 27 -2.28 -20.56 37.80
N ALA A 28 -2.71 -21.62 38.50
CA ALA A 28 -4.12 -21.96 38.63
C ALA A 28 -4.89 -20.94 39.48
N LEU A 29 -4.26 -20.43 40.54
CA LEU A 29 -4.84 -19.36 41.38
C LEU A 29 -4.92 -18.04 40.60
N VAL A 30 -3.91 -17.72 39.80
CA VAL A 30 -3.94 -16.55 38.89
C VAL A 30 -5.09 -16.66 37.89
N ILE A 31 -5.24 -17.80 37.22
CA ILE A 31 -6.34 -18.05 36.28
C ILE A 31 -7.71 -17.85 36.95
N GLY A 32 -7.87 -18.30 38.20
CA GLY A 32 -9.10 -18.12 38.97
C GLY A 32 -9.45 -16.65 39.27
N ARG A 33 -8.48 -15.73 39.22
CA ARG A 33 -8.65 -14.29 39.47
C ARG A 33 -8.86 -13.46 38.20
N ILE A 34 -8.62 -14.04 37.02
CA ILE A 34 -8.79 -13.37 35.72
C ILE A 34 -10.13 -13.79 35.10
N ALA A 35 -10.68 -12.98 34.18
CA ALA A 35 -11.91 -13.32 33.45
C ALA A 35 -11.82 -14.72 32.81
N PRO A 36 -12.89 -15.54 32.78
CA PRO A 36 -14.26 -15.23 33.21
C PRO A 36 -14.49 -15.24 34.73
N LEU A 37 -13.64 -15.92 35.49
CA LEU A 37 -13.92 -16.26 36.89
C LEU A 37 -13.67 -15.09 37.83
N GLY A 38 -12.69 -14.23 37.51
CA GLY A 38 -12.36 -13.05 38.29
C GLY A 38 -12.27 -11.77 37.45
N ARG A 39 -11.91 -10.67 38.11
CA ARG A 39 -11.89 -9.31 37.54
C ARG A 39 -10.49 -8.71 37.44
N GLU A 40 -9.46 -9.43 37.89
CA GLU A 40 -8.09 -8.95 37.84
C GLU A 40 -7.54 -9.02 36.42
N LEU A 41 -6.72 -8.04 36.06
CA LEU A 41 -6.14 -7.90 34.73
C LEU A 41 -4.67 -8.26 34.78
N VAL A 42 -4.27 -9.20 33.93
CA VAL A 42 -2.85 -9.52 33.73
C VAL A 42 -2.42 -8.97 32.38
N ARG A 43 -1.50 -8.00 32.43
CA ARG A 43 -0.84 -7.42 31.25
C ARG A 43 0.63 -7.19 31.56
N LEU A 44 1.47 -7.26 30.54
CA LEU A 44 2.89 -6.95 30.67
C LEU A 44 3.08 -5.47 31.04
N PRO A 45 3.89 -5.16 32.06
CA PRO A 45 4.24 -3.79 32.42
C PRO A 45 5.06 -3.13 31.31
N TRP A 46 4.96 -1.81 31.17
CA TRP A 46 5.70 -1.05 30.15
C TRP A 46 7.22 -1.14 30.33
N SER A 47 7.69 -1.28 31.57
CA SER A 47 9.07 -1.57 31.93
C SER A 47 9.24 -3.05 32.28
N THR A 48 10.09 -3.75 31.54
CA THR A 48 10.49 -5.15 31.78
C THR A 48 12.01 -5.24 31.92
N PRO A 49 12.56 -6.27 32.60
CA PRO A 49 14.01 -6.39 32.81
C PRO A 49 14.83 -6.37 31.50
N LEU A 50 14.24 -6.88 30.43
CA LEU A 50 14.74 -6.78 29.06
C LEU A 50 13.69 -6.11 28.18
N PRO A 51 14.08 -5.36 27.13
CA PRO A 51 13.12 -4.78 26.19
C PRO A 51 12.38 -5.91 25.46
N VAL A 52 11.05 -5.97 25.65
CA VAL A 52 10.19 -6.94 24.96
C VAL A 52 9.67 -6.30 23.68
N PRO A 53 9.91 -6.92 22.49
CA PRO A 53 9.35 -6.44 21.22
C PRO A 53 7.84 -6.29 21.29
N GLU A 54 7.30 -5.25 20.65
CA GLU A 54 5.88 -4.91 20.73
C GLU A 54 4.97 -6.03 20.22
N ALA A 55 5.40 -6.75 19.17
CA ALA A 55 4.70 -7.92 18.64
C ALA A 55 4.57 -9.06 19.67
N LEU A 56 5.66 -9.41 20.34
CA LEU A 56 5.63 -10.43 21.40
C LEU A 56 4.78 -9.98 22.59
N ARG A 57 4.84 -8.69 22.94
CA ARG A 57 3.99 -8.09 23.98
C ARG A 57 2.50 -8.18 23.63
N ALA A 58 2.13 -7.93 22.38
CA ALA A 58 0.76 -8.05 21.90
C ALA A 58 0.27 -9.50 22.00
N ILE A 59 1.09 -10.48 21.58
CA ILE A 59 0.77 -11.91 21.71
C ILE A 59 0.52 -12.30 23.17
N ALA A 60 1.43 -11.92 24.07
CA ALA A 60 1.32 -12.21 25.50
C ALA A 60 0.06 -11.56 26.13
N ASN A 61 -0.18 -10.28 25.88
CA ASN A 61 -1.34 -9.56 26.41
C ASN A 61 -2.67 -10.08 25.84
N ARG A 62 -2.66 -10.62 24.61
CA ARG A 62 -3.84 -11.22 24.00
C ARG A 62 -4.23 -12.51 24.70
N CYS A 63 -3.26 -13.32 25.14
CA CYS A 63 -3.53 -14.56 25.89
C CYS A 63 -4.29 -14.30 27.20
N THR A 64 -3.93 -13.24 27.92
CA THR A 64 -4.52 -12.88 29.22
C THR A 64 -5.54 -11.75 29.15
N SER A 65 -6.01 -11.41 27.94
CA SER A 65 -6.98 -10.32 27.71
C SER A 65 -8.21 -10.48 28.61
N GLY A 66 -8.68 -9.38 29.23
CA GLY A 66 -9.93 -9.40 30.02
C GLY A 66 -11.18 -9.73 29.19
N GLN A 67 -11.11 -9.57 27.86
CA GLN A 67 -12.19 -9.96 26.93
C GLN A 67 -11.85 -11.32 26.30
N GLU A 68 -12.70 -12.32 26.52
CA GLU A 68 -12.51 -13.68 26.00
C GLU A 68 -12.46 -13.76 24.48
N ARG A 69 -13.29 -12.98 23.78
CA ARG A 69 -13.31 -12.93 22.31
C ARG A 69 -11.98 -12.47 21.70
N LEU A 70 -11.19 -11.68 22.44
CA LEU A 70 -9.89 -11.21 21.99
C LEU A 70 -8.81 -12.26 22.19
N ARG A 71 -9.03 -13.27 23.05
CA ARG A 71 -8.06 -14.32 23.30
C ARG A 71 -7.92 -15.23 22.08
N TYR A 72 -6.82 -15.97 22.06
CA TYR A 72 -6.68 -17.05 21.08
C TYR A 72 -7.75 -18.12 21.34
N GLN A 73 -8.44 -18.53 20.28
CA GLN A 73 -9.52 -19.52 20.35
C GLN A 73 -8.97 -20.95 20.39
N SER A 74 -7.73 -21.17 19.94
CA SER A 74 -7.09 -22.48 19.92
C SER A 74 -5.59 -22.39 20.16
N THR A 75 -4.98 -23.49 20.62
CA THR A 75 -3.53 -23.62 20.76
C THR A 75 -2.81 -23.47 19.42
N ARG A 76 -3.46 -23.86 18.31
CA ARG A 76 -2.92 -23.69 16.95
C ARG A 76 -2.75 -22.21 16.58
N THR A 77 -3.70 -21.35 16.93
CA THR A 77 -3.60 -19.91 16.61
C THR A 77 -2.60 -19.19 17.51
N LEU A 78 -2.46 -19.59 18.77
CA LEU A 78 -1.37 -19.11 19.63
C LEU A 78 0.00 -19.55 19.11
N LEU A 79 0.15 -20.83 18.76
CA LEU A 79 1.39 -21.37 18.20
C LEU A 79 1.76 -20.64 16.91
N GLY A 80 0.81 -20.47 15.97
CA GLY A 80 1.05 -19.73 14.74
C GLY A 80 1.49 -18.27 14.96
N ALA A 81 0.93 -17.58 15.98
CA ALA A 81 1.36 -16.24 16.32
C ALA A 81 2.79 -16.20 16.88
N LEU A 82 3.16 -17.16 17.74
CA LEU A 82 4.52 -17.27 18.29
C LEU A 82 5.54 -17.68 17.23
N THR A 83 5.19 -18.63 16.36
CA THR A 83 6.01 -19.06 15.23
C THR A 83 6.19 -17.93 14.23
N GLY A 84 5.13 -17.23 13.84
CA GLY A 84 5.22 -16.08 12.94
C GLY A 84 6.04 -14.92 13.52
N TRP A 85 5.98 -14.69 14.83
CA TRP A 85 6.88 -13.75 15.50
C TRP A 85 8.34 -14.25 15.47
N LEU A 86 8.59 -15.53 15.75
CA LEU A 86 9.94 -16.10 15.67
C LEU A 86 10.52 -16.02 14.24
N GLU A 87 9.72 -16.31 13.22
CA GLU A 87 10.10 -16.20 11.81
C GLU A 87 10.38 -14.75 11.40
N ALA A 88 9.58 -13.79 11.88
CA ALA A 88 9.84 -12.37 11.68
C ALA A 88 11.13 -11.90 12.36
N GLN A 89 11.55 -12.56 13.44
CA GLN A 89 12.77 -12.27 14.19
C GLN A 89 14.01 -13.03 13.68
N ALA A 90 13.84 -14.12 12.92
CA ALA A 90 14.89 -15.07 12.55
C ALA A 90 15.63 -14.78 11.22
N GLU A 91 15.53 -13.57 10.67
CA GLU A 91 16.17 -13.11 9.41
C GLU A 91 15.45 -13.46 8.08
N GLU A 92 15.31 -12.41 7.25
CA GLU A 92 15.43 -12.33 5.78
C GLU A 92 14.74 -13.32 4.80
N GLY A 93 14.05 -14.38 5.23
CA GLY A 93 13.62 -15.44 4.31
C GLY A 93 12.12 -15.68 4.11
N GLY A 94 11.26 -15.32 5.06
CA GLY A 94 9.87 -15.83 5.09
C GLY A 94 8.77 -14.83 5.41
N GLY A 95 9.11 -13.56 5.60
CA GLY A 95 8.11 -12.52 5.93
C GLY A 95 7.25 -12.10 4.73
N PRO A 96 6.23 -11.25 4.96
CA PRO A 96 5.40 -10.67 3.90
C PRO A 96 6.21 -9.97 2.80
N ILE A 97 7.36 -9.39 3.18
CA ILE A 97 8.33 -8.83 2.23
C ILE A 97 8.90 -9.92 1.32
N ALA A 98 9.37 -11.04 1.86
CA ALA A 98 9.94 -12.12 1.05
C ALA A 98 8.88 -12.70 0.08
N LEU A 99 7.64 -12.89 0.56
CA LEU A 99 6.52 -13.29 -0.29
C LEU A 99 6.23 -12.25 -1.38
N LEU A 100 6.26 -10.96 -1.06
CA LEU A 100 6.10 -9.91 -2.07
C LEU A 100 7.22 -9.95 -3.10
N LEU A 101 8.48 -10.04 -2.67
CA LEU A 101 9.63 -10.08 -3.56
C LEU A 101 9.56 -11.29 -4.50
N ASP A 102 9.06 -12.43 -4.02
CA ASP A 102 8.83 -13.60 -4.86
C ASP A 102 7.70 -13.40 -5.88
N ARG A 103 6.58 -12.81 -5.45
CA ARG A 103 5.48 -12.42 -6.35
C ARG A 103 5.92 -11.36 -7.36
N LEU A 104 6.81 -10.43 -7.00
CA LEU A 104 7.38 -9.46 -7.94
C LEU A 104 8.21 -10.13 -9.04
N ARG A 105 8.96 -11.20 -8.72
CA ARG A 105 9.74 -11.95 -9.72
C ARG A 105 8.85 -12.75 -10.67
N THR A 106 7.76 -13.32 -10.16
CA THR A 106 6.90 -14.23 -10.92
C THR A 106 5.75 -13.51 -11.63
N VAL A 107 5.08 -12.58 -10.95
CA VAL A 107 3.90 -11.84 -11.43
C VAL A 107 4.29 -10.47 -12.02
N GLY A 108 5.35 -9.83 -11.51
CA GLY A 108 5.71 -8.45 -11.86
C GLY A 108 5.14 -7.46 -10.85
N HIS A 109 5.39 -6.16 -11.03
CA HIS A 109 5.00 -5.10 -10.08
C HIS A 109 3.57 -4.60 -10.25
N LEU A 110 3.15 -4.28 -11.47
CA LEU A 110 1.79 -3.86 -11.82
C LEU A 110 1.44 -4.36 -13.22
N PRO A 111 0.16 -4.62 -13.51
CA PRO A 111 -0.28 -4.96 -14.85
C PRO A 111 -0.32 -3.69 -15.73
N ALA A 112 0.01 -3.86 -17.01
CA ALA A 112 -0.14 -2.82 -18.03
C ALA A 112 -1.59 -2.38 -18.16
N LEU A 113 -1.85 -1.06 -18.18
CA LEU A 113 -3.22 -0.58 -18.38
C LEU A 113 -3.70 -0.91 -19.80
N PRO A 114 -5.02 -1.16 -19.99
CA PRO A 114 -5.61 -1.28 -21.31
C PRO A 114 -5.18 -0.18 -22.27
N GLY A 115 -4.91 -0.57 -23.52
CA GLY A 115 -4.42 0.35 -24.55
C GLY A 115 -2.93 0.67 -24.49
N LEU A 116 -2.15 0.04 -23.60
CA LEU A 116 -0.69 0.24 -23.55
C LEU A 116 -0.03 -0.04 -24.90
N ALA A 117 -0.40 -1.14 -25.57
CA ALA A 117 0.15 -1.49 -26.88
C ALA A 117 -0.05 -0.37 -27.92
N ALA A 118 -1.23 0.26 -27.94
CA ALA A 118 -1.51 1.39 -28.83
C ALA A 118 -0.70 2.63 -28.46
N ARG A 119 -0.53 2.92 -27.14
CA ARG A 119 0.32 4.03 -26.67
C ARG A 119 1.79 3.82 -27.05
N VAL A 120 2.31 2.60 -26.89
CA VAL A 120 3.70 2.24 -27.22
C VAL A 120 3.93 2.24 -28.74
N ALA A 121 2.95 1.76 -29.52
CA ALA A 121 2.99 1.86 -30.97
C ALA A 121 3.02 3.32 -31.43
N LYS A 122 2.20 4.18 -30.82
CA LYS A 122 2.26 5.63 -31.03
C LYS A 122 3.65 6.14 -30.71
N VAL A 123 4.17 5.92 -29.51
CA VAL A 123 5.54 6.31 -29.10
C VAL A 123 6.61 5.90 -30.11
N THR A 124 6.53 4.69 -30.67
CA THR A 124 7.51 4.25 -31.67
C THR A 124 7.34 4.95 -33.01
N SER A 125 6.12 5.30 -33.40
CA SER A 125 5.90 6.13 -34.60
C SER A 125 6.37 7.59 -34.40
N LEU A 126 6.52 8.03 -33.15
CA LEU A 126 7.05 9.34 -32.77
C LEU A 126 8.58 9.32 -32.60
N GLU A 127 9.30 8.31 -33.11
CA GLU A 127 10.76 8.18 -32.98
C GLU A 127 11.52 9.43 -33.50
N SER A 128 10.90 10.22 -34.37
CA SER A 128 11.38 11.51 -34.89
C SER A 128 10.90 12.76 -34.11
N GLN A 129 10.15 12.61 -33.00
CA GLN A 129 9.60 13.71 -32.18
C GLN A 129 10.34 13.94 -30.85
N ARG A 130 9.95 15.01 -30.14
CA ARG A 130 10.54 15.44 -28.86
C ARG A 130 10.30 14.41 -27.76
N THR A 131 11.36 14.07 -27.01
CA THR A 131 11.35 13.16 -25.85
C THR A 131 10.26 13.48 -24.81
N ASP A 132 9.83 14.74 -24.73
CA ASP A 132 8.73 15.19 -23.87
C ASP A 132 7.40 14.49 -24.18
N GLU A 133 7.02 14.38 -25.46
CA GLU A 133 5.74 13.77 -25.85
C GLU A 133 5.71 12.27 -25.56
N ILE A 134 6.85 11.60 -25.76
CA ILE A 134 7.01 10.19 -25.41
C ILE A 134 6.88 10.02 -23.89
N ALA A 135 7.53 10.88 -23.11
CA ALA A 135 7.46 10.80 -21.67
C ALA A 135 6.04 11.02 -21.14
N ASP A 136 5.24 11.90 -21.74
CA ASP A 136 3.84 12.10 -21.35
C ASP A 136 2.97 10.88 -21.66
N GLN A 137 3.20 10.20 -22.79
CA GLN A 137 2.50 8.95 -23.12
C GLN A 137 2.88 7.80 -22.17
N VAL A 138 4.15 7.75 -21.74
CA VAL A 138 4.64 6.76 -20.78
C VAL A 138 4.11 7.05 -19.37
N LEU A 139 4.10 8.32 -18.94
CA LEU A 139 3.63 8.73 -17.61
C LEU A 139 2.15 8.38 -17.39
N ALA A 140 1.37 8.30 -18.47
CA ALA A 140 -0.03 7.86 -18.41
C ALA A 140 -0.20 6.40 -17.96
N ASP A 141 0.85 5.57 -18.08
CA ASP A 141 0.87 4.18 -17.64
C ASP A 141 1.89 3.98 -16.51
N MET A 142 1.38 3.82 -15.29
CA MET A 142 2.21 3.71 -14.10
C MET A 142 3.03 2.40 -14.07
N ALA A 143 2.51 1.31 -14.62
CA ALA A 143 3.24 0.05 -14.72
C ALA A 143 4.46 0.22 -15.64
N LEU A 144 4.29 0.87 -16.80
CA LEU A 144 5.42 1.18 -17.69
C LEU A 144 6.41 2.16 -17.06
N SER A 145 5.91 3.20 -16.37
CA SER A 145 6.76 4.17 -15.68
C SER A 145 7.66 3.50 -14.64
N PHE A 146 7.10 2.60 -13.82
CA PHE A 146 7.86 1.81 -12.86
C PHE A 146 8.83 0.83 -13.50
N GLU A 147 8.45 0.18 -14.60
CA GLU A 147 9.33 -0.76 -15.28
C GLU A 147 10.57 -0.07 -15.87
N LEU A 148 10.39 1.14 -16.42
CA LEU A 148 11.48 1.96 -16.92
C LEU A 148 12.41 2.44 -15.79
N LEU A 149 11.83 2.88 -14.67
CA LEU A 149 12.59 3.22 -13.46
C LEU A 149 13.40 2.03 -12.97
N ARG A 150 12.77 0.87 -12.81
CA ARG A 150 13.42 -0.37 -12.36
C ARG A 150 14.54 -0.80 -13.31
N THR A 151 14.28 -0.78 -14.62
CA THR A 151 15.26 -1.19 -15.64
C THR A 151 16.50 -0.31 -15.59
N LEU A 152 16.34 1.02 -15.54
CA LEU A 152 17.47 1.94 -15.49
C LEU A 152 18.29 1.75 -14.21
N ASN A 153 17.64 1.71 -13.05
CA ASN A 153 18.34 1.58 -11.78
C ASN A 153 19.07 0.22 -11.66
N SER A 154 18.46 -0.86 -12.15
CA SER A 154 19.13 -2.17 -12.16
C SER A 154 20.41 -2.20 -13.02
N ALA A 155 20.43 -1.50 -14.15
CA ALA A 155 21.61 -1.37 -15.02
C ALA A 155 22.72 -0.50 -14.40
N GLN A 156 22.35 0.47 -13.55
CA GLN A 156 23.31 1.31 -12.82
C GLN A 156 24.00 0.54 -11.68
N VAL A 157 23.25 -0.29 -10.95
CA VAL A 157 23.79 -1.12 -9.86
C VAL A 157 24.75 -2.21 -10.38
N GLN A 158 24.55 -2.69 -11.62
CA GLN A 158 25.37 -3.75 -12.24
C GLN A 158 26.70 -3.29 -12.86
N GLY A 159 27.18 -2.07 -12.56
CA GLY A 159 28.57 -1.65 -12.86
C GLY A 159 28.73 -0.60 -13.97
N THR A 160 27.64 -0.15 -14.60
CA THR A 160 27.64 1.03 -15.47
C THR A 160 27.29 2.27 -14.65
N GLN A 161 28.25 2.80 -13.88
CA GLN A 161 28.09 4.11 -13.24
C GLN A 161 27.99 5.18 -14.34
N ILE A 162 26.77 5.51 -14.74
CA ILE A 162 26.50 6.65 -15.61
C ILE A 162 26.88 7.89 -14.80
N GLN A 163 27.98 8.55 -15.18
CA GLN A 163 28.37 9.82 -14.57
C GLN A 163 27.25 10.85 -14.79
N GLY A 164 26.55 11.18 -13.71
CA GLY A 164 25.45 12.13 -13.69
C GLY A 164 24.97 12.29 -12.25
N ASN A 165 25.15 13.49 -11.70
CA ASN A 165 24.95 13.79 -10.29
C ASN A 165 23.43 13.91 -9.99
N GLY A 166 22.85 12.88 -9.37
CA GLY A 166 21.48 12.90 -8.83
C GLY A 166 20.59 11.73 -9.30
N PRO A 167 19.61 11.29 -8.49
CA PRO A 167 18.72 10.20 -8.86
C PRO A 167 17.89 10.55 -10.11
N VAL A 168 17.86 9.63 -11.09
CA VAL A 168 17.10 9.84 -12.32
C VAL A 168 15.61 9.59 -12.07
N LEU A 169 14.90 10.62 -11.62
CA LEU A 169 13.44 10.62 -11.43
C LEU A 169 12.66 11.29 -12.57
N THR A 170 13.27 11.44 -13.75
CA THR A 170 12.56 11.97 -14.93
C THR A 170 12.48 10.92 -16.03
N LEU A 171 11.26 10.54 -16.44
CA LEU A 171 11.05 9.58 -17.53
C LEU A 171 11.74 10.00 -18.82
N ARG A 172 11.79 11.30 -19.11
CA ARG A 172 12.53 11.84 -20.28
C ARG A 172 13.99 11.44 -20.27
N ARG A 173 14.66 11.54 -19.13
CA ARG A 173 16.06 11.13 -18.99
C ARG A 173 16.19 9.63 -19.17
N ILE A 174 15.30 8.84 -18.59
CA ILE A 174 15.29 7.38 -18.77
C ILE A 174 15.14 7.01 -20.25
N ILE A 175 14.15 7.60 -20.93
CA ILE A 175 13.88 7.38 -22.36
C ILE A 175 15.07 7.82 -23.21
N SER A 176 15.75 8.92 -22.87
CA SER A 176 16.96 9.35 -23.59
C SER A 176 18.15 8.39 -23.43
N LEU A 177 18.24 7.66 -22.32
CA LEU A 177 19.32 6.73 -22.02
C LEU A 177 19.05 5.33 -22.59
N ILE A 178 17.80 4.86 -22.47
CA ILE A 178 17.37 3.51 -22.87
C ILE A 178 16.89 3.48 -24.33
N GLY A 179 16.47 4.62 -24.88
CA GLY A 179 15.92 4.76 -26.22
C GLY A 179 14.49 4.23 -26.37
N VAL A 180 13.85 4.55 -27.49
CA VAL A 180 12.48 4.15 -27.82
C VAL A 180 12.34 2.62 -27.88
N ASN A 181 13.35 1.93 -28.40
CA ASN A 181 13.37 0.46 -28.42
C ASN A 181 13.34 -0.14 -27.02
N GLY A 182 14.05 0.43 -26.05
CA GLY A 182 13.98 -0.07 -24.68
C GLY A 182 12.66 0.27 -23.97
N VAL A 183 11.96 1.35 -24.37
CA VAL A 183 10.56 1.58 -23.95
C VAL A 183 9.64 0.46 -24.44
N ARG A 184 9.80 0.03 -25.70
CA ARG A 184 9.06 -1.10 -26.25
C ARG A 184 9.37 -2.41 -25.53
N LEU A 185 10.65 -2.68 -25.26
CA LEU A 185 11.05 -3.89 -24.51
C LEU A 185 10.47 -3.89 -23.11
N ALA A 186 10.54 -2.77 -22.39
CA ALA A 186 9.93 -2.61 -21.07
C ALA A 186 8.40 -2.82 -21.11
N ALA A 187 7.71 -2.30 -22.13
CA ALA A 187 6.27 -2.54 -22.26
C ALA A 187 5.93 -4.02 -22.49
N ASN A 188 6.80 -4.76 -23.18
CA ASN A 188 6.59 -6.18 -23.46
C ASN A 188 6.85 -7.10 -22.26
N THR A 189 7.52 -6.64 -21.21
CA THR A 189 7.70 -7.43 -19.96
C THR A 189 6.47 -7.38 -19.05
N LEU A 190 5.59 -6.40 -19.26
CA LEU A 190 4.42 -6.20 -18.42
C LEU A 190 3.32 -7.22 -18.72
N ARG A 191 2.68 -7.71 -17.66
CA ARG A 191 1.47 -8.52 -17.80
C ARG A 191 0.31 -7.66 -18.29
N PRO A 192 -0.55 -8.18 -19.18
CA PRO A 192 -1.78 -7.48 -19.56
C PRO A 192 -2.72 -7.34 -18.36
N TRP A 193 -3.53 -6.28 -18.35
CA TRP A 193 -4.61 -6.10 -17.39
C TRP A 193 -5.60 -7.28 -17.36
N PRO A 194 -6.08 -7.72 -16.19
CA PRO A 194 -5.76 -7.28 -14.83
C PRO A 194 -4.65 -8.10 -14.14
N GLY A 195 -3.88 -8.89 -14.89
CA GLY A 195 -2.96 -9.88 -14.32
C GLY A 195 -3.71 -11.03 -13.64
N PRO A 196 -3.30 -11.48 -12.44
CA PRO A 196 -3.92 -12.61 -11.74
C PRO A 196 -5.20 -12.26 -10.95
N LEU A 197 -5.65 -11.00 -10.98
CA LEU A 197 -6.77 -10.53 -10.15
C LEU A 197 -8.14 -10.98 -10.66
N SER A 198 -9.07 -11.20 -9.72
CA SER A 198 -10.49 -11.35 -10.03
C SER A 198 -11.12 -10.03 -10.50
N PRO A 199 -12.30 -10.01 -11.13
CA PRO A 199 -12.93 -8.77 -11.60
C PRO A 199 -13.20 -7.74 -10.49
N SER A 200 -13.57 -8.16 -9.28
CA SER A 200 -13.79 -7.26 -8.14
C SER A 200 -12.46 -6.69 -7.64
N GLN A 201 -11.44 -7.52 -7.51
CA GLN A 201 -10.08 -7.10 -7.12
C GLN A 201 -9.48 -6.17 -8.17
N ALA A 202 -9.71 -6.41 -9.47
CA ALA A 202 -9.28 -5.55 -10.55
C ALA A 202 -9.95 -4.16 -10.49
N ALA A 203 -11.26 -4.10 -10.24
CA ALA A 203 -11.97 -2.84 -10.03
C ALA A 203 -11.43 -2.07 -8.80
N ALA A 204 -11.12 -2.81 -7.73
CA ALA A 204 -10.53 -2.28 -6.51
C ALA A 204 -9.09 -1.76 -6.72
N LEU A 205 -8.28 -2.42 -7.55
CA LEU A 205 -6.98 -1.93 -8.00
C LEU A 205 -7.14 -0.69 -8.86
N GLN A 206 -8.09 -0.68 -9.81
CA GLN A 206 -8.35 0.45 -10.69
C GLN A 206 -8.67 1.73 -9.90
N LEU A 207 -9.55 1.64 -8.90
CA LEU A 207 -9.84 2.77 -8.01
C LEU A 207 -8.58 3.27 -7.28
N THR A 208 -7.69 2.37 -6.89
CA THR A 208 -6.42 2.72 -6.23
C THR A 208 -5.49 3.43 -7.23
N LEU A 209 -5.35 2.91 -8.45
CA LEU A 209 -4.58 3.55 -9.52
C LEU A 209 -5.10 4.97 -9.80
N ASP A 210 -6.42 5.15 -9.92
CA ASP A 210 -7.01 6.45 -10.21
C ASP A 210 -6.81 7.46 -9.08
N ARG A 211 -6.89 7.02 -7.81
CA ARG A 211 -6.55 7.85 -6.64
C ARG A 211 -5.08 8.27 -6.67
N VAL A 212 -4.17 7.34 -6.92
CA VAL A 212 -2.73 7.64 -6.97
C VAL A 212 -2.40 8.58 -8.13
N ARG A 213 -3.01 8.39 -9.31
CA ARG A 213 -2.85 9.30 -10.45
C ARG A 213 -3.41 10.69 -10.15
N LEU A 214 -4.55 10.78 -9.45
CA LEU A 214 -5.11 12.05 -9.01
C LEU A 214 -4.11 12.77 -8.09
N ALA A 215 -3.53 12.06 -7.12
CA ALA A 215 -2.54 12.64 -6.21
C ALA A 215 -1.28 13.11 -6.95
N GLY A 216 -0.79 12.32 -7.91
CA GLY A 216 0.33 12.72 -8.76
C GLY A 216 0.08 14.01 -9.53
N HIS A 217 -1.09 14.14 -10.18
CA HIS A 217 -1.45 15.36 -10.91
C HIS A 217 -1.75 16.55 -9.97
N THR A 218 -2.32 16.30 -8.80
CA THR A 218 -2.47 17.34 -7.77
C THR A 218 -1.11 17.83 -7.28
N ALA A 219 -0.14 16.94 -7.07
CA ALA A 219 1.22 17.32 -6.72
C ALA A 219 1.91 18.15 -7.82
N GLN A 220 1.65 17.83 -9.09
CA GLN A 220 2.11 18.64 -10.23
C GLN A 220 1.55 20.06 -10.25
N ALA A 221 0.28 20.22 -9.84
CA ALA A 221 -0.38 21.51 -9.78
C ALA A 221 0.08 22.35 -8.58
N LEU A 222 0.40 21.69 -7.46
CA LEU A 222 0.89 22.32 -6.23
C LEU A 222 2.38 22.62 -6.22
N ARG A 223 3.13 22.14 -7.23
CA ARG A 223 4.58 22.24 -7.22
C ARG A 223 5.04 23.70 -7.20
N PRO A 224 6.08 24.03 -6.41
CA PRO A 224 6.71 25.34 -6.51
C PRO A 224 7.32 25.55 -7.90
N ALA A 225 7.39 26.82 -8.33
CA ALA A 225 8.04 27.17 -9.58
C ALA A 225 9.51 26.72 -9.59
N GLY A 226 10.01 26.27 -10.74
CA GLY A 226 11.37 25.76 -10.91
C GLY A 226 11.54 24.26 -10.71
N TYR A 227 10.56 23.57 -10.09
CA TYR A 227 10.59 22.12 -9.96
C TYR A 227 9.93 21.40 -11.13
N ASP A 228 10.46 20.22 -11.43
CA ASP A 228 9.98 19.40 -12.55
C ASP A 228 8.66 18.68 -12.25
N ALA A 229 7.73 18.74 -13.20
CA ALA A 229 6.42 18.12 -13.12
C ALA A 229 6.48 16.59 -12.99
N GLN A 230 7.38 15.93 -13.71
CA GLN A 230 7.46 14.48 -13.73
C GLN A 230 8.05 13.96 -12.43
N VAL A 231 9.05 14.67 -11.89
CA VAL A 231 9.68 14.30 -10.62
C VAL A 231 8.67 14.31 -9.48
N VAL A 232 7.93 15.42 -9.30
CA VAL A 232 6.95 15.52 -8.19
C VAL A 232 5.80 14.53 -8.35
N TYR A 233 5.37 14.25 -9.60
CA TYR A 233 4.37 13.22 -9.89
C TYR A 233 4.84 11.83 -9.46
N LEU A 234 6.05 11.45 -9.88
CA LEU A 234 6.62 10.15 -9.56
C LEU A 234 6.86 9.98 -8.06
N ILE A 235 7.25 11.05 -7.35
CA ILE A 235 7.37 11.01 -5.89
C ILE A 235 6.01 10.75 -5.22
N ALA A 236 4.95 11.46 -5.65
CA ALA A 236 3.60 11.23 -5.12
C ALA A 236 3.10 9.80 -5.39
N VAL A 237 3.43 9.25 -6.56
CA VAL A 237 3.17 7.86 -6.92
C VAL A 237 3.97 6.88 -6.04
N LEU A 238 5.27 7.12 -5.84
CA LEU A 238 6.16 6.28 -5.03
C LEU A 238 5.76 6.28 -3.55
N GLN A 239 5.24 7.39 -3.03
CA GLN A 239 4.65 7.44 -1.68
C GLN A 239 3.42 6.52 -1.51
N ASN A 240 2.83 6.05 -2.61
CA ASN A 240 1.76 5.04 -2.61
C ASN A 240 2.22 3.66 -3.07
N LEU A 241 3.52 3.45 -3.26
CA LEU A 241 4.05 2.17 -3.78
C LEU A 241 3.58 0.99 -2.93
N GLY A 242 3.64 1.11 -1.61
CA GLY A 242 3.14 0.07 -0.70
C GLY A 242 1.67 -0.28 -0.91
N ARG A 243 0.79 0.73 -1.05
CA ARG A 243 -0.66 0.53 -1.29
C ARG A 243 -0.92 -0.15 -2.63
N LEU A 244 -0.16 0.23 -3.67
CA LEU A 244 -0.26 -0.37 -5.00
C LEU A 244 0.17 -1.83 -4.98
N MET A 245 1.30 -2.13 -4.33
CA MET A 245 1.80 -3.50 -4.19
C MET A 245 0.84 -4.37 -3.37
N LEU A 246 0.33 -3.84 -2.25
CA LEU A 246 -0.68 -4.50 -1.43
C LEU A 246 -1.93 -4.82 -2.26
N ARG A 247 -2.50 -3.85 -2.98
CA ARG A 247 -3.75 -4.05 -3.73
C ARG A 247 -3.60 -5.02 -4.92
N TYR A 248 -2.40 -5.13 -5.50
CA TYR A 248 -2.16 -6.03 -6.63
C TYR A 248 -1.71 -7.43 -6.20
N HIS A 249 -0.85 -7.54 -5.19
CA HIS A 249 -0.26 -8.82 -4.78
C HIS A 249 -0.99 -9.48 -3.64
N PHE A 250 -1.61 -8.73 -2.74
CA PHE A 250 -2.27 -9.21 -1.53
C PHE A 250 -3.70 -8.67 -1.46
N ALA A 251 -4.47 -8.91 -2.53
CA ALA A 251 -5.77 -8.26 -2.73
C ALA A 251 -6.80 -8.62 -1.65
N ASP A 252 -6.77 -9.85 -1.14
CA ASP A 252 -7.66 -10.32 -0.08
C ASP A 252 -7.28 -9.67 1.26
N GLU A 253 -5.98 -9.58 1.57
CA GLU A 253 -5.48 -8.88 2.75
C GLU A 253 -5.77 -7.37 2.68
N ALA A 254 -5.69 -6.78 1.48
CA ALA A 254 -6.05 -5.38 1.27
C ALA A 254 -7.53 -5.12 1.57
N GLU A 255 -8.42 -6.05 1.22
CA GLU A 255 -9.84 -5.96 1.57
C GLU A 255 -10.05 -6.11 3.07
N GLN A 256 -9.35 -7.05 3.72
CA GLN A 256 -9.42 -7.25 5.16
C GLN A 256 -8.94 -6.01 5.93
N ILE A 257 -7.84 -5.38 5.50
CA ILE A 257 -7.35 -4.11 6.06
C ILE A 257 -8.41 -3.02 5.91
N GLU A 258 -9.01 -2.88 4.72
CA GLU A 258 -10.07 -1.89 4.48
C GLU A 258 -11.27 -2.10 5.41
N GLN A 259 -11.66 -3.36 5.67
CA GLN A 259 -12.75 -3.68 6.59
C GLN A 259 -12.41 -3.30 8.05
N LEU A 260 -11.19 -3.56 8.51
CA LEU A 260 -10.75 -3.23 9.88
C LEU A 260 -10.66 -1.72 10.15
N THR A 261 -10.47 -0.91 9.10
CA THR A 261 -10.44 0.57 9.23
C THR A 261 -11.83 1.20 9.29
N LYS A 262 -12.88 0.47 8.89
CA LYS A 262 -14.25 0.99 8.94
C LYS A 262 -14.78 0.93 10.38
N PRO A 263 -15.51 1.97 10.85
CA PRO A 263 -16.18 1.93 12.13
C PRO A 263 -17.13 0.72 12.17
N SER A 264 -17.09 -0.04 13.27
CA SER A 264 -17.98 -1.17 13.46
C SER A 264 -19.17 -0.76 14.34
N PRO A 265 -20.42 -0.98 13.87
CA PRO A 265 -21.59 -0.80 14.72
C PRO A 265 -21.51 -1.77 15.89
N ARG A 266 -21.79 -1.30 17.11
CA ARG A 266 -22.01 -2.19 18.27
C ARG A 266 -23.47 -2.62 18.33
N GLU A 267 -23.74 -3.68 19.10
CA GLU A 267 -25.11 -4.07 19.45
C GLU A 267 -25.88 -2.89 20.07
N ALA A 268 -27.21 -2.92 19.91
CA ALA A 268 -28.11 -1.79 20.17
C ALA A 268 -27.87 -1.14 21.55
N GLY A 269 -27.29 0.08 21.55
CA GLY A 269 -27.16 0.95 22.72
C GLY A 269 -25.74 1.41 23.06
N GLU A 270 -24.69 0.85 22.48
CA GLU A 270 -23.31 1.32 22.68
C GLU A 270 -22.84 2.24 21.53
N PRO A 271 -22.01 3.28 21.81
CA PRO A 271 -21.45 4.13 20.75
C PRO A 271 -20.52 3.32 19.83
N ASP A 272 -20.59 3.61 18.53
CA ASP A 272 -19.78 2.97 17.48
C ASP A 272 -18.29 2.92 17.87
N GLN A 273 -17.66 1.76 17.69
CA GLN A 273 -16.21 1.66 17.87
C GLN A 273 -15.54 2.30 16.64
N PRO A 274 -14.61 3.25 16.85
CA PRO A 274 -13.80 3.75 15.75
C PRO A 274 -13.00 2.58 15.16
N GLY A 275 -12.88 2.54 13.83
CA GLY A 275 -12.05 1.55 13.16
C GLY A 275 -10.57 1.69 13.55
N LEU A 276 -9.78 0.67 13.28
CA LEU A 276 -8.33 0.73 13.50
C LEU A 276 -7.70 1.78 12.58
N SER A 277 -6.56 2.34 12.99
CA SER A 277 -5.70 3.05 12.04
C SER A 277 -5.24 2.08 10.96
N GLU A 278 -4.95 2.60 9.77
CA GLU A 278 -4.51 1.76 8.66
C GLU A 278 -3.20 1.04 8.96
N GLU A 279 -2.26 1.68 9.65
CA GLU A 279 -1.02 1.06 10.11
C GLU A 279 -1.32 -0.12 11.06
N ALA A 280 -2.21 0.07 12.04
CA ALA A 280 -2.58 -0.98 12.98
C ALA A 280 -3.32 -2.15 12.29
N ALA A 281 -4.18 -1.84 11.32
CA ALA A 281 -4.88 -2.85 10.51
C ALA A 281 -3.89 -3.64 9.63
N ALA A 282 -2.93 -2.96 8.99
CA ALA A 282 -1.90 -3.60 8.17
C ALA A 282 -1.01 -4.53 9.01
N PHE A 283 -0.54 -4.08 10.18
CA PHE A 283 0.19 -4.94 11.11
C PHE A 283 -0.64 -6.15 11.59
N ALA A 284 -1.94 -5.97 11.84
CA ALA A 284 -2.79 -7.06 12.29
C ALA A 284 -3.03 -8.15 11.23
N VAL A 285 -3.03 -7.77 9.94
CA VAL A 285 -3.29 -8.68 8.81
C VAL A 285 -2.00 -9.25 8.23
N LEU A 286 -1.03 -8.39 7.94
CA LEU A 286 0.21 -8.76 7.26
C LEU A 286 1.37 -8.99 8.23
N GLY A 287 1.34 -8.42 9.45
CA GLY A 287 2.51 -8.40 10.33
C GLY A 287 3.54 -7.32 9.98
N ILE A 288 3.23 -6.46 9.00
CA ILE A 288 4.05 -5.32 8.60
C ILE A 288 3.14 -4.15 8.18
N ASP A 289 3.62 -2.91 8.32
CA ASP A 289 2.94 -1.75 7.76
C ASP A 289 3.11 -1.64 6.23
N ILE A 290 2.21 -0.88 5.61
CA ILE A 290 2.15 -0.68 4.16
C ILE A 290 3.36 0.12 3.66
N GLU A 291 3.87 1.07 4.44
CA GLU A 291 5.00 1.91 4.03
C GLU A 291 6.29 1.09 3.93
N SER A 292 6.55 0.22 4.90
CA SER A 292 7.66 -0.74 4.89
C SER A 292 7.58 -1.70 3.70
N LEU A 293 6.38 -2.11 3.29
CA LEU A 293 6.18 -2.90 2.07
C LEU A 293 6.67 -2.13 0.83
N GLY A 294 6.26 -0.86 0.70
CA GLY A 294 6.72 0.02 -0.40
C GLY A 294 8.22 0.26 -0.37
N ALA A 295 8.79 0.52 0.81
CA ALA A 295 10.22 0.73 0.99
C ALA A 295 11.04 -0.52 0.62
N ALA A 296 10.55 -1.73 0.90
CA ALA A 296 11.20 -2.96 0.48
C ALA A 296 11.26 -3.10 -1.05
N VAL A 297 10.18 -2.78 -1.76
CA VAL A 297 10.14 -2.81 -3.24
C VAL A 297 11.07 -1.76 -3.83
N ALA A 298 11.04 -0.55 -3.29
CA ALA A 298 11.92 0.54 -3.73
C ALA A 298 13.41 0.18 -3.57
N ARG A 299 13.79 -0.45 -2.46
CA ARG A 299 15.15 -0.99 -2.27
C ARG A 299 15.49 -2.10 -3.25
N GLN A 300 14.57 -3.03 -3.51
CA GLN A 300 14.76 -4.10 -4.50
C GLN A 300 14.99 -3.55 -5.92
N TRP A 301 14.40 -2.40 -6.26
CA TRP A 301 14.63 -1.73 -7.54
C TRP A 301 15.95 -0.95 -7.60
N GLY A 302 16.71 -0.89 -6.50
CA GLY A 302 17.96 -0.15 -6.42
C GLY A 302 17.77 1.37 -6.39
N LEU A 303 16.63 1.87 -5.88
CA LEU A 303 16.42 3.31 -5.73
C LEU A 303 17.37 3.87 -4.67
N GLY A 304 18.08 4.96 -5.00
CA GLY A 304 19.02 5.60 -4.08
C GLY A 304 18.36 6.27 -2.87
N ASP A 305 19.16 6.56 -1.84
CA ASP A 305 18.68 7.05 -0.54
C ASP A 305 17.85 8.34 -0.64
N ASP A 306 18.20 9.26 -1.55
CA ASP A 306 17.44 10.49 -1.79
C ASP A 306 16.01 10.20 -2.29
N VAL A 307 15.86 9.23 -3.21
CA VAL A 307 14.55 8.81 -3.71
C VAL A 307 13.78 8.11 -2.62
N MET A 308 14.45 7.24 -1.86
CA MET A 308 13.86 6.54 -0.71
C MET A 308 13.34 7.53 0.34
N HIS A 309 14.08 8.60 0.60
CA HIS A 309 13.67 9.68 1.49
C HIS A 309 12.43 10.40 0.96
N MET A 310 12.42 10.78 -0.32
CA MET A 310 11.26 11.45 -0.94
C MET A 310 10.02 10.54 -1.04
N ALA A 311 10.23 9.24 -1.25
CA ALA A 311 9.17 8.23 -1.34
C ALA A 311 8.55 7.89 0.02
N ARG A 312 9.18 8.26 1.14
CA ARG A 312 8.57 8.13 2.47
C ARG A 312 7.56 9.25 2.68
N ARG A 313 6.30 8.93 2.93
CA ARG A 313 5.28 9.96 3.17
C ARG A 313 5.58 10.68 4.48
N LEU A 314 5.17 11.94 4.63
CA LEU A 314 5.20 12.58 5.94
C LEU A 314 4.09 11.99 6.82
N PRO A 315 4.40 11.37 7.98
CA PRO A 315 3.37 10.81 8.87
C PRO A 315 2.36 11.89 9.28
N PRO A 316 1.04 11.60 9.36
CA PRO A 316 0.02 12.60 9.65
C PRO A 316 0.23 13.38 10.97
N GLU A 317 0.77 12.71 11.98
CA GLU A 317 1.05 13.29 13.30
C GLU A 317 2.37 14.07 13.37
N ALA A 318 3.25 13.88 12.38
CA ALA A 318 4.55 14.55 12.37
C ALA A 318 4.38 16.05 12.04
N PRO A 319 5.09 16.93 12.76
CA PRO A 319 5.07 18.36 12.47
C PRO A 319 5.73 18.66 11.13
N VAL A 320 5.08 19.48 10.30
CA VAL A 320 5.67 19.97 9.04
C VAL A 320 6.69 21.05 9.36
N ARG A 321 7.96 20.77 9.11
CA ARG A 321 9.06 21.74 9.26
C ARG A 321 9.30 22.45 7.93
N LYS A 322 9.98 23.60 7.98
CA LYS A 322 10.44 24.28 6.77
C LYS A 322 11.46 23.38 6.05
N PRO A 323 11.33 23.14 4.73
CA PRO A 323 12.28 22.33 3.99
C PRO A 323 13.65 23.02 3.98
N ASP A 324 14.68 22.21 4.22
CA ASP A 324 16.10 22.57 4.21
C ASP A 324 16.78 22.20 2.88
N ALA A 325 16.19 21.30 2.10
CA ALA A 325 16.65 20.88 0.79
C ALA A 325 15.50 20.65 -0.21
N ASP A 326 15.82 20.66 -1.49
CA ASP A 326 14.91 20.40 -2.62
C ASP A 326 14.18 19.05 -2.50
N ALA A 327 14.86 18.02 -2.00
CA ALA A 327 14.27 16.71 -1.75
C ALA A 327 13.13 16.77 -0.73
N GLU A 328 13.32 17.51 0.38
CA GLU A 328 12.27 17.68 1.39
C GLU A 328 11.13 18.54 0.83
N MET A 329 11.42 19.56 0.02
CA MET A 329 10.41 20.36 -0.67
C MET A 329 9.49 19.51 -1.55
N LEU A 330 10.07 18.62 -2.35
CA LEU A 330 9.35 17.70 -3.23
C LEU A 330 8.57 16.65 -2.44
N ARG A 331 9.18 16.07 -1.40
CA ARG A 331 8.54 15.10 -0.50
C ARG A 331 7.29 15.67 0.15
N LEU A 332 7.40 16.88 0.72
CA LEU A 332 6.29 17.56 1.38
C LEU A 332 5.17 17.93 0.40
N THR A 333 5.52 18.39 -0.81
CA THR A 333 4.54 18.68 -1.87
C THR A 333 3.74 17.43 -2.25
N ALA A 334 4.43 16.30 -2.45
CA ALA A 334 3.80 15.02 -2.73
C ALA A 334 2.94 14.52 -1.56
N SER A 335 3.41 14.67 -0.32
CA SER A 335 2.63 14.30 0.88
C SER A 335 1.38 15.15 1.04
N ALA A 336 1.45 16.46 0.80
CA ALA A 336 0.29 17.35 0.83
C ALA A 336 -0.77 16.96 -0.21
N ALA A 337 -0.34 16.59 -1.42
CA ALA A 337 -1.24 16.12 -2.47
C ALA A 337 -1.91 14.78 -2.11
N ASN A 338 -1.14 13.83 -1.57
CA ASN A 338 -1.65 12.55 -1.09
C ASN A 338 -2.65 12.72 0.06
N ASP A 339 -2.34 13.54 1.06
CA ASP A 339 -3.23 13.87 2.16
C ASP A 339 -4.56 14.47 1.65
N ALA A 340 -4.48 15.39 0.69
CA ALA A 340 -5.66 16.02 0.10
C ALA A 340 -6.53 15.01 -0.66
N VAL A 341 -5.92 14.10 -1.43
CA VAL A 341 -6.65 13.06 -2.17
C VAL A 341 -7.28 12.03 -1.24
N ASP A 342 -6.59 11.60 -0.19
CA ASP A 342 -7.13 10.68 0.82
C ASP A 342 -8.35 11.29 1.52
N ALA A 343 -8.27 12.57 1.90
CA ALA A 343 -9.37 13.28 2.55
C ALA A 343 -10.62 13.35 1.66
N VAL A 344 -10.49 13.71 0.38
CA VAL A 344 -11.64 13.79 -0.54
C VAL A 344 -12.13 12.43 -1.05
N SER A 345 -11.34 11.38 -0.86
CA SER A 345 -11.71 10.01 -1.22
C SER A 345 -12.50 9.29 -0.12
N THR A 346 -12.33 9.71 1.13
CA THR A 346 -12.97 9.10 2.31
C THR A 346 -14.09 9.96 2.88
N LEU A 347 -14.02 11.28 2.74
CA LEU A 347 -15.00 12.23 3.26
C LEU A 347 -15.83 12.85 2.12
N ALA A 348 -17.07 13.22 2.43
CA ALA A 348 -17.97 13.89 1.50
C ALA A 348 -18.46 15.25 2.04
N GLY A 349 -18.79 16.16 1.11
CA GLY A 349 -19.44 17.44 1.41
C GLY A 349 -18.63 18.34 2.35
N PRO A 350 -19.27 18.97 3.36
CA PRO A 350 -18.60 19.91 4.27
C PRO A 350 -17.42 19.32 5.04
N ARG A 351 -17.45 18.01 5.34
CA ARG A 351 -16.34 17.33 6.04
C ARG A 351 -15.07 17.28 5.20
N ALA A 352 -15.20 17.04 3.90
CA ALA A 352 -14.07 17.06 2.97
C ALA A 352 -13.46 18.47 2.88
N LEU A 353 -14.28 19.51 2.80
CA LEU A 353 -13.81 20.91 2.76
C LEU A 353 -13.07 21.30 4.05
N SER A 354 -13.60 20.91 5.20
CA SER A 354 -12.93 21.14 6.49
C SER A 354 -11.57 20.42 6.56
N ALA A 355 -11.51 19.16 6.14
CA ALA A 355 -10.27 18.40 6.09
C ALA A 355 -9.22 19.03 5.14
N LEU A 356 -9.63 19.50 3.97
CA LEU A 356 -8.75 20.25 3.06
C LEU A 356 -8.22 21.54 3.69
N GLY A 357 -9.06 22.26 4.45
CA GLY A 357 -8.64 23.43 5.21
C GLY A 357 -7.58 23.11 6.26
N GLN A 358 -7.73 22.01 6.99
CA GLN A 358 -6.76 21.54 7.98
C GLN A 358 -5.44 21.11 7.33
N ILE A 359 -5.50 20.40 6.21
CA ILE A 359 -4.31 20.01 5.43
C ILE A 359 -3.59 21.26 4.90
N ALA A 360 -4.31 22.22 4.32
CA ALA A 360 -3.72 23.47 3.88
C ALA A 360 -3.01 24.19 5.02
N GLN A 361 -3.65 24.31 6.18
CA GLN A 361 -3.06 24.95 7.36
C GLN A 361 -1.80 24.22 7.83
N ARG A 362 -1.80 22.88 7.79
CA ARG A 362 -0.66 22.04 8.16
C ARG A 362 0.57 22.31 7.29
N TYR A 363 0.39 22.44 5.98
CA TYR A 363 1.49 22.64 5.03
C TYR A 363 1.78 24.11 4.68
N ALA A 364 0.92 25.06 5.06
CA ALA A 364 0.97 26.47 4.65
C ALA A 364 2.34 27.13 4.88
N ARG A 365 2.95 26.93 6.06
CA ARG A 365 4.24 27.57 6.40
C ARG A 365 5.42 27.00 5.62
N ALA A 366 5.37 25.71 5.26
CA ALA A 366 6.45 25.02 4.59
C ALA A 366 6.37 25.15 3.07
N LEU A 367 5.16 25.06 2.51
CA LEU A 367 4.92 25.05 1.07
C LEU A 367 4.39 26.38 0.51
N GLY A 368 3.90 27.29 1.36
CA GLY A 368 3.24 28.51 0.92
C GLY A 368 1.88 28.30 0.26
N ILE A 369 1.25 27.13 0.47
CA ILE A 369 -0.04 26.77 -0.14
C ILE A 369 -1.23 27.13 0.74
N SER A 370 -2.35 27.48 0.10
CA SER A 370 -3.64 27.73 0.73
C SER A 370 -4.65 26.62 0.44
N ALA A 371 -5.80 26.66 1.13
CA ALA A 371 -6.91 25.74 0.86
C ALA A 371 -7.48 25.92 -0.56
N ARG A 372 -7.38 27.14 -1.11
CA ARG A 372 -7.76 27.42 -2.49
C ARG A 372 -6.81 26.73 -3.46
N ASP A 373 -5.51 26.81 -3.24
CA ASP A 373 -4.52 26.17 -4.11
C ASP A 373 -4.69 24.64 -4.13
N LEU A 374 -4.97 24.03 -2.96
CA LEU A 374 -5.34 22.61 -2.86
C LEU A 374 -6.60 22.28 -3.67
N GLY A 375 -7.65 23.10 -3.54
CA GLY A 375 -8.90 22.92 -4.27
C GLY A 375 -8.73 23.03 -5.79
N ASP A 376 -8.04 24.08 -6.25
CA ASP A 376 -7.77 24.36 -7.65
C ASP A 376 -6.86 23.26 -8.25
N GLY A 377 -5.85 22.79 -7.51
CA GLY A 377 -4.98 21.68 -7.90
C GLY A 377 -5.72 20.34 -8.03
N LEU A 378 -6.63 20.03 -7.10
CA LEU A 378 -7.50 18.85 -7.20
C LEU A 378 -8.45 18.93 -8.41
N GLN A 379 -9.00 20.10 -8.69
CA GLN A 379 -9.87 20.29 -9.85
C GLN A 379 -9.10 20.13 -11.17
N ALA A 380 -7.95 20.79 -11.30
CA ALA A 380 -7.09 20.66 -12.47
C ALA A 380 -6.68 19.20 -12.72
N ALA A 381 -6.32 18.47 -11.67
CA ALA A 381 -5.99 17.05 -11.74
C ALA A 381 -7.17 16.18 -12.22
N ARG A 382 -8.38 16.43 -11.73
CA ARG A 382 -9.60 15.73 -12.19
C ARG A 382 -9.90 16.01 -13.67
N GLU A 383 -9.73 17.24 -14.12
CA GLU A 383 -9.93 17.61 -15.52
C GLU A 383 -8.91 16.93 -16.44
N LEU A 384 -7.64 16.85 -16.02
CA LEU A 384 -6.60 16.11 -16.75
C LEU A 384 -6.93 14.63 -16.86
N LEU A 385 -7.36 13.98 -15.78
CA LEU A 385 -7.74 12.57 -15.82
C LEU A 385 -8.94 12.30 -16.73
N ARG A 386 -9.95 13.19 -16.73
CA ARG A 386 -11.09 13.11 -17.64
C ARG A 386 -10.69 13.23 -19.11
N LYS A 387 -9.72 14.10 -19.43
CA LYS A 387 -9.21 14.31 -20.80
C LYS A 387 -8.23 13.21 -21.23
N GLY A 388 -7.44 12.67 -20.30
CA GLY A 388 -6.26 11.85 -20.58
C GLY A 388 -6.53 10.36 -20.77
N THR A 389 -7.44 9.73 -20.03
CA THR A 389 -7.85 8.32 -20.21
C THR A 389 -8.97 8.02 -19.21
N ALA A 390 -10.22 7.92 -19.67
CA ALA A 390 -11.17 7.06 -18.98
C ALA A 390 -10.84 5.62 -19.41
N LEU A 391 -10.50 4.74 -18.48
CA LEU A 391 -10.57 3.31 -18.81
C LEU A 391 -12.03 2.99 -19.17
N PRO A 392 -12.29 2.17 -20.19
CA PRO A 392 -13.63 1.67 -20.41
C PRO A 392 -14.07 0.97 -19.13
N ALA A 393 -15.08 1.51 -18.44
CA ALA A 393 -15.77 0.76 -17.40
C ALA A 393 -16.22 -0.56 -18.05
N ALA A 394 -15.90 -1.69 -17.41
CA ALA A 394 -16.43 -2.99 -17.84
C ALA A 394 -17.94 -2.84 -18.00
N ARG A 395 -18.43 -2.92 -19.23
CA ARG A 395 -19.86 -2.82 -19.49
C ARG A 395 -20.49 -4.04 -18.83
N ARG A 396 -21.62 -3.86 -18.15
CA ARG A 396 -22.45 -4.94 -17.57
C ARG A 396 -22.98 -5.97 -18.61
N GLY A 397 -22.45 -5.98 -19.83
CA GLY A 397 -22.80 -6.92 -20.90
C GLY A 397 -21.74 -8.00 -21.19
N ASP A 398 -20.50 -7.87 -20.71
CA ASP A 398 -19.45 -8.85 -21.03
C ASP A 398 -19.52 -10.13 -20.17
N THR A 399 -20.30 -10.12 -19.09
CA THR A 399 -20.62 -11.35 -18.34
C THR A 399 -21.61 -12.25 -19.10
N ALA A 400 -22.48 -11.68 -19.94
CA ALA A 400 -23.44 -12.45 -20.73
C ALA A 400 -22.77 -13.17 -21.91
N ALA A 401 -21.69 -12.62 -22.47
CA ALA A 401 -20.91 -13.27 -23.51
C ALA A 401 -20.11 -14.48 -22.98
N MET A 402 -19.73 -14.47 -21.70
CA MET A 402 -19.02 -15.58 -21.06
C MET A 402 -19.94 -16.75 -20.66
N GLU A 403 -21.23 -16.49 -20.41
CA GLU A 403 -22.22 -17.56 -20.16
C GLU A 403 -22.69 -18.25 -21.45
N LEU A 404 -22.68 -17.56 -22.59
CA LEU A 404 -23.04 -18.14 -23.90
C LEU A 404 -21.96 -19.05 -24.49
N ASP A 405 -20.68 -18.84 -24.15
CA ASP A 405 -19.56 -19.67 -24.62
C ASP A 405 -19.30 -20.90 -23.72
N ALA A 406 -19.94 -20.96 -22.54
CA ALA A 406 -19.93 -22.12 -21.65
C ALA A 406 -21.04 -23.15 -21.97
N ALA A 407 -21.98 -22.80 -22.86
CA ALA A 407 -22.96 -23.72 -23.41
C ALA A 407 -22.38 -24.38 -24.68
N GLY A 408 -21.60 -25.45 -24.49
CA GLY A 408 -21.04 -26.26 -25.58
C GLY A 408 -22.11 -26.80 -26.55
N PRO A 409 -21.72 -27.21 -27.76
CA PRO A 409 -22.66 -27.60 -28.81
C PRO A 409 -23.45 -28.83 -28.38
N GLY A 410 -24.77 -28.70 -28.38
CA GLY A 410 -25.72 -29.78 -28.12
C GLY A 410 -25.49 -30.93 -29.09
N ILE A 411 -25.31 -32.13 -28.51
CA ILE A 411 -25.30 -33.40 -29.23
C ILE A 411 -26.70 -33.61 -29.80
N GLU A 412 -26.84 -33.56 -31.12
CA GLU A 412 -28.05 -34.02 -31.82
C GLU A 412 -28.20 -35.54 -31.64
N PRO A 413 -29.37 -36.04 -31.21
CA PRO A 413 -29.61 -37.48 -31.18
C PRO A 413 -29.97 -37.98 -32.59
N THR A 414 -29.17 -38.91 -33.11
CA THR A 414 -29.47 -39.66 -34.33
C THR A 414 -30.70 -40.56 -34.10
N PRO A 415 -31.70 -40.60 -35.00
CA PRO A 415 -32.83 -41.51 -34.87
C PRO A 415 -32.44 -42.91 -35.34
N ALA A 416 -32.56 -43.90 -34.45
CA ALA A 416 -32.55 -45.31 -34.81
C ALA A 416 -33.97 -45.73 -35.21
N ALA A 417 -34.13 -46.11 -36.49
CA ALA A 417 -35.26 -46.90 -36.98
C ALA A 417 -34.70 -48.23 -37.48
N GLY A 418 -35.16 -49.32 -36.88
CA GLY A 418 -34.79 -50.71 -37.12
C GLY A 418 -35.36 -51.59 -36.01
#